data_AF-A0A6A7ABE4-F1
#
_entry.id   AF-A0A6A7ABE4-F1
#
_cell.length_a   1.000
_cell.length_b   1.000
_cell.length_c   1.000
_cell.angle_alpha   90.00
_cell.angle_beta   90.00
_cell.angle_gamma   90.00
#
_symmetry.space_group_name_H-M   'P 1'
#
loop_
_entity.id
_entity.type
_entity.pdbx_description
1 polymer ?
#
loop_
_entity_poly.entity_id
_entity_poly.type
_entity_poly.pdbx_seq_one_letter_code
_entity_poly.pdbx_strand_id
1 'polypeptide(L)'
;MLTFRTLCSLPALLSTTLLTHTLAYPDGLIGEGKGTAKARFATALTGGEGCDSDDLNDIREGFADMISIFQAAIPFEPAGQPATELFGKPYMIRNYTDMISRNLQRAANYGKVEGTEGPANADIHVRCDDPMNVCRFGNKREGSHSAYNIGNEPHVNFCNDYFELGGLEKRVNKKAEDQMEREKLMEYYTRATLWARMVMHFSEIGRAVVVRAIPGPPNSTTEWTLSKTEGAMNTSVLAGVLNERPDNSPSDVQTLKYAYGVTRAKLLAVLSTQMPYDAANNAENYALYAQARYVLREKGFYPNVPVMDFPNEASVLTNENLQDGERFKFAYFDMTDVVARPAGMELKGKPLSSSAAIHNIRLKSFVTSFVCWTFYMFVQAGC
;
A
#
# COMPACT_ATOMS: atom_id res chain seq x y z
N MET A 1 -0.52 17.41 40.15
CA MET A 1 0.23 16.28 40.74
C MET A 1 -0.68 15.55 41.69
N LEU A 2 -1.19 14.37 41.30
CA LEU A 2 -1.96 13.49 42.18
C LEU A 2 -0.98 12.68 43.04
N THR A 3 -1.12 12.76 44.36
CA THR A 3 -0.27 12.01 45.30
C THR A 3 -0.93 10.67 45.63
N PHE A 4 -0.11 9.65 45.90
CA PHE A 4 -0.55 8.27 46.12
C PHE A 4 -1.57 8.13 47.27
N ARG A 5 -1.56 9.07 48.24
CA ARG A 5 -2.54 9.12 49.34
C ARG A 5 -3.96 9.44 48.90
N THR A 6 -4.15 10.24 47.84
CA THR A 6 -5.49 10.62 47.35
C THR A 6 -6.18 9.49 46.59
N LEU A 7 -5.41 8.52 46.08
CA LEU A 7 -5.95 7.32 45.42
C LEU A 7 -6.50 6.30 46.44
N CYS A 8 -5.95 6.25 47.66
CA CYS A 8 -6.39 5.31 48.70
C CYS A 8 -7.62 5.77 49.49
N SER A 9 -8.11 7.00 49.31
CA SER A 9 -9.30 7.53 49.98
C SER A 9 -10.58 7.47 49.11
N LEU A 10 -10.50 6.88 47.91
CA LEU A 10 -11.66 6.73 47.05
C LEU A 10 -12.61 5.64 47.59
N PRO A 11 -13.94 5.88 47.59
CA PRO A 11 -14.91 4.85 47.93
C PRO A 11 -14.69 3.59 47.10
N ALA A 12 -14.81 2.40 47.71
CA ALA A 12 -14.50 1.12 47.07
C ALA A 12 -15.26 0.89 45.75
N LEU A 13 -16.43 1.50 45.58
CA LEU A 13 -17.20 1.48 44.33
C LEU A 13 -16.52 2.27 43.20
N LEU A 14 -15.89 3.41 43.51
CA LEU A 14 -15.17 4.22 42.51
C LEU A 14 -13.83 3.59 42.11
N SER A 15 -13.12 2.98 43.06
CA SER A 15 -11.87 2.27 42.76
C SER A 15 -12.12 1.03 41.90
N THR A 16 -13.20 0.29 42.15
CA THR A 16 -13.60 -0.85 41.33
C THR A 16 -14.11 -0.43 39.95
N THR A 17 -14.83 0.69 39.81
CA THR A 17 -15.17 1.22 38.47
C THR A 17 -13.95 1.71 37.70
N LEU A 18 -12.97 2.37 38.35
CA LEU A 18 -11.74 2.78 37.69
C LEU A 18 -10.89 1.59 37.27
N LEU A 19 -10.76 0.56 38.12
CA LEU A 19 -10.06 -0.68 37.80
C LEU A 19 -10.78 -1.48 36.71
N THR A 20 -12.11 -1.56 36.74
CA THR A 20 -12.87 -2.24 35.67
C THR A 20 -12.86 -1.45 34.38
N HIS A 21 -12.80 -0.12 34.40
CA HIS A 21 -12.70 0.71 33.19
C HIS A 21 -11.29 0.73 32.59
N THR A 22 -10.23 0.55 33.40
CA THR A 22 -8.86 0.32 32.91
C THR A 22 -8.63 -1.13 32.47
N LEU A 23 -9.36 -2.10 33.05
CA LEU A 23 -9.37 -3.51 32.61
C LEU A 23 -10.29 -3.80 31.41
N ALA A 24 -11.32 -2.98 31.21
CA ALA A 24 -12.26 -3.07 30.08
C ALA A 24 -11.88 -2.12 28.93
N TYR A 25 -10.81 -1.33 29.08
CA TYR A 25 -10.09 -0.82 27.92
C TYR A 25 -9.44 -2.02 27.21
N PRO A 26 -9.44 -2.13 25.86
CA PRO A 26 -9.03 -3.35 25.17
C PRO A 26 -7.58 -3.79 25.42
N ASP A 27 -6.77 -2.95 26.05
CA ASP A 27 -5.36 -3.21 26.33
C ASP A 27 -5.17 -3.47 27.84
N GLY A 28 -5.24 -4.76 28.18
CA GLY A 28 -5.09 -5.26 29.53
C GLY A 28 -3.69 -5.12 30.14
N LEU A 29 -3.70 -5.18 31.48
CA LEU A 29 -2.65 -5.20 32.49
C LEU A 29 -1.16 -5.40 32.11
N ILE A 30 -0.35 -4.60 32.80
CA ILE A 30 1.11 -4.56 32.91
C ILE A 30 1.69 -5.92 33.34
N GLY A 31 2.65 -6.43 32.56
CA GLY A 31 3.60 -7.44 33.03
C GLY A 31 3.70 -8.72 32.20
N GLU A 32 3.80 -8.61 30.87
CA GLU A 32 4.42 -9.57 29.95
C GLU A 32 4.34 -8.93 28.56
N GLY A 33 5.45 -8.91 27.80
CA GLY A 33 5.50 -8.31 26.46
C GLY A 33 4.65 -9.09 25.45
N LYS A 34 3.34 -8.99 25.54
CA LYS A 34 2.37 -9.48 24.56
C LYS A 34 2.29 -8.42 23.46
N GLY A 35 2.88 -8.73 22.31
CA GLY A 35 2.69 -7.95 21.10
C GLY A 35 1.20 -7.66 20.92
N THR A 36 0.88 -6.41 20.61
CA THR A 36 -0.47 -5.94 20.29
C THR A 36 -1.15 -6.96 19.38
N ALA A 37 -2.39 -7.32 19.69
CA ALA A 37 -3.14 -8.28 18.88
C ALA A 37 -3.16 -7.77 17.43
N LYS A 38 -2.46 -8.47 16.53
CA LYS A 38 -2.34 -8.06 15.12
C LYS A 38 -3.75 -7.97 14.53
N ALA A 39 -4.06 -6.85 13.89
CA ALA A 39 -5.37 -6.63 13.28
C ALA A 39 -5.69 -7.78 12.31
N ARG A 40 -6.91 -8.32 12.40
CA ARG A 40 -7.37 -9.40 11.51
C ARG A 40 -8.08 -8.78 10.32
N PHE A 41 -7.48 -8.92 9.14
CA PHE A 41 -8.05 -8.43 7.89
C PHE A 41 -9.06 -9.43 7.32
N ALA A 42 -10.11 -8.91 6.69
CA ALA A 42 -11.10 -9.70 5.97
C ALA A 42 -10.51 -10.38 4.72
N THR A 43 -9.50 -9.75 4.12
CA THR A 43 -8.70 -10.31 3.03
C THR A 43 -7.66 -11.27 3.62
N ALA A 44 -7.67 -12.53 3.18
CA ALA A 44 -6.61 -13.47 3.53
C ALA A 44 -5.43 -13.35 2.56
N LEU A 45 -4.22 -13.54 3.09
CA LEU A 45 -3.05 -13.84 2.27
C LEU A 45 -2.96 -15.37 2.16
N THR A 46 -2.79 -15.87 0.93
CA THR A 46 -2.76 -17.30 0.59
C THR A 46 -1.48 -17.64 -0.18
N GLY A 47 -1.15 -18.93 -0.31
CA GLY A 47 0.03 -19.37 -1.06
C GLY A 47 1.26 -19.50 -0.17
N GLY A 48 2.35 -18.83 -0.54
CA GLY A 48 3.65 -18.88 0.15
C GLY A 48 4.67 -19.78 -0.53
N GLU A 49 4.48 -20.10 -1.81
CA GLU A 49 5.39 -20.89 -2.62
C GLU A 49 6.78 -20.24 -2.64
N GLY A 50 7.79 -20.97 -2.18
CA GLY A 50 9.18 -20.48 -2.11
C GLY A 50 9.49 -19.55 -0.94
N CYS A 51 8.51 -19.17 -0.12
CA CYS A 51 8.72 -18.29 1.02
C CYS A 51 9.05 -19.09 2.28
N ASP A 52 10.00 -18.61 3.08
CA ASP A 52 10.21 -19.14 4.43
C ASP A 52 9.27 -18.49 5.47
N SER A 53 9.41 -18.86 6.75
CA SER A 53 8.55 -18.32 7.80
C SER A 53 8.74 -16.83 8.04
N ASP A 54 9.96 -16.33 7.87
CA ASP A 54 10.34 -14.95 8.13
C ASP A 54 9.87 -14.08 6.97
N ASP A 55 10.05 -14.55 5.72
CA ASP A 55 9.50 -13.94 4.51
C ASP A 55 7.99 -13.73 4.64
N LEU A 56 7.27 -14.78 5.06
CA LEU A 56 5.82 -14.70 5.25
C LEU A 56 5.42 -13.75 6.38
N ASN A 57 6.25 -13.56 7.41
CA ASN A 57 5.99 -12.56 8.44
C ASN A 57 6.19 -11.14 7.89
N ASP A 58 7.25 -10.92 7.11
CA ASP A 58 7.58 -9.65 6.48
C ASP A 58 6.55 -9.23 5.43
N ILE A 59 6.03 -10.19 4.66
CA ILE A 59 4.91 -9.99 3.73
C ILE A 59 3.66 -9.54 4.48
N ARG A 60 3.31 -10.20 5.60
CA ARG A 60 2.13 -9.84 6.42
C ARG A 60 2.25 -8.47 7.07
N GLU A 61 3.43 -8.15 7.61
CA GLU A 61 3.69 -6.85 8.22
C GLU A 61 3.69 -5.73 7.19
N GLY A 62 4.32 -5.95 6.03
CA GLY A 62 4.25 -5.01 4.92
C GLY A 62 2.82 -4.76 4.44
N PHE A 63 1.98 -5.81 4.37
CA PHE A 63 0.57 -5.66 4.05
C PHE A 63 -0.17 -4.83 5.10
N ALA A 64 0.03 -5.10 6.39
CA ALA A 64 -0.59 -4.30 7.46
C ALA A 64 -0.15 -2.83 7.43
N ASP A 65 1.14 -2.57 7.23
CA ASP A 65 1.69 -1.22 7.11
C ASP A 65 1.15 -0.49 5.87
N MET A 66 0.96 -1.20 4.75
CA MET A 66 0.35 -0.65 3.53
C MET A 66 -1.04 -0.06 3.81
N ILE A 67 -1.83 -0.76 4.62
CA ILE A 67 -3.16 -0.27 5.01
C ILE A 67 -3.05 1.03 5.80
N SER A 68 -2.09 1.12 6.70
CA SER A 68 -1.85 2.34 7.48
C SER A 68 -1.53 3.55 6.60
N ILE A 69 -0.73 3.38 5.54
CA ILE A 69 -0.42 4.49 4.62
C ILE A 69 -1.60 4.87 3.72
N PHE A 70 -2.40 3.91 3.25
CA PHE A 70 -3.61 4.24 2.47
C PHE A 70 -4.71 4.88 3.32
N GLN A 71 -4.87 4.47 4.58
CA GLN A 71 -5.77 5.15 5.52
C GLN A 71 -5.33 6.59 5.79
N ALA A 72 -4.03 6.91 5.74
CA ALA A 72 -3.54 8.29 5.83
C ALA A 72 -3.82 9.13 4.57
N ALA A 73 -4.01 8.47 3.42
CA ALA A 73 -4.30 9.11 2.14
C ALA A 73 -5.79 9.41 1.90
N ILE A 74 -6.66 9.07 2.84
CA ILE A 74 -8.11 9.27 2.74
C ILE A 74 -8.55 10.28 3.83
N PRO A 75 -9.36 11.30 3.48
CA PRO A 75 -9.84 11.61 2.14
C PRO A 75 -8.73 12.14 1.21
N PHE A 76 -8.89 11.94 -0.10
CA PHE A 76 -7.99 12.49 -1.10
C PHE A 76 -8.06 14.02 -1.13
N GLU A 77 -6.91 14.69 -0.97
CA GLU A 77 -6.80 16.14 -0.98
C GLU A 77 -6.11 16.64 -2.27
N PRO A 78 -6.86 16.96 -3.34
CA PRO A 78 -6.28 17.32 -4.64
C PRO A 78 -5.49 18.63 -4.62
N ALA A 79 -5.81 19.54 -3.70
CA ALA A 79 -5.09 20.80 -3.53
C ALA A 79 -3.89 20.67 -2.56
N GLY A 80 -3.71 19.53 -1.92
CA GLY A 80 -2.59 19.28 -1.02
C GLY A 80 -1.27 19.22 -1.79
N GLN A 81 -0.18 19.61 -1.12
CA GLN A 81 1.15 19.61 -1.74
C GLN A 81 1.57 18.23 -2.28
N PRO A 82 1.37 17.10 -1.55
CA PRO A 82 1.69 15.78 -2.11
C PRO A 82 0.89 15.44 -3.37
N ALA A 83 -0.39 15.83 -3.44
CA ALA A 83 -1.21 15.58 -4.62
C ALA A 83 -0.76 16.42 -5.82
N THR A 84 -0.41 17.68 -5.57
CA THR A 84 0.08 18.58 -6.62
C THR A 84 1.38 18.05 -7.23
N GLU A 85 2.27 17.50 -6.42
CA GLU A 85 3.56 17.00 -6.90
C GLU A 85 3.49 15.60 -7.51
N LEU A 86 2.58 14.74 -7.07
CA LEU A 86 2.49 13.35 -7.54
C LEU A 86 1.36 13.11 -8.54
N PHE A 87 0.38 13.99 -8.66
CA PHE A 87 -0.67 13.85 -9.68
C PHE A 87 -0.75 15.06 -10.60
N GLY A 88 -0.31 16.23 -10.13
CA GLY A 88 -0.27 17.45 -10.91
C GLY A 88 -1.19 18.52 -10.32
N LYS A 89 -1.12 19.73 -10.87
CA LYS A 89 -1.93 20.87 -10.40
C LYS A 89 -3.43 20.55 -10.47
N PRO A 90 -4.27 21.06 -9.55
CA PRO A 90 -5.69 20.72 -9.48
C PRO A 90 -6.48 20.86 -10.79
N TYR A 91 -6.16 21.86 -11.62
CA TYR A 91 -6.84 22.04 -12.91
C TYR A 91 -6.49 20.97 -13.94
N MET A 92 -5.31 20.36 -13.88
CA MET A 92 -4.88 19.27 -14.77
C MET A 92 -5.57 17.95 -14.39
N ILE A 93 -5.69 17.69 -13.09
CA ILE A 93 -6.26 16.42 -12.58
C ILE A 93 -7.74 16.48 -12.26
N ARG A 94 -8.42 17.61 -12.51
CA ARG A 94 -9.84 17.80 -12.17
C ARG A 94 -10.73 16.68 -12.72
N ASN A 95 -10.44 16.19 -13.93
CA ASN A 95 -11.21 15.12 -14.57
C ASN A 95 -10.89 13.71 -14.01
N TYR A 96 -9.82 13.57 -13.24
CA TYR A 96 -9.34 12.31 -12.68
C TYR A 96 -9.42 12.25 -11.15
N THR A 97 -9.82 13.34 -10.49
CA THR A 97 -9.89 13.45 -9.03
C THR A 97 -10.78 12.37 -8.41
N ASP A 98 -11.94 12.10 -8.99
CA ASP A 98 -12.84 11.02 -8.52
C ASP A 98 -12.22 9.63 -8.74
N MET A 99 -11.55 9.41 -9.87
CA MET A 99 -10.84 8.15 -10.14
C MET A 99 -9.72 7.91 -9.12
N ILE A 100 -8.88 8.92 -8.87
CA ILE A 100 -7.77 8.86 -7.90
C ILE A 100 -8.31 8.58 -6.50
N SER A 101 -9.32 9.34 -6.07
CA SER A 101 -9.98 9.18 -4.77
C SER A 101 -10.54 7.77 -4.59
N ARG A 102 -11.25 7.25 -5.60
CA ARG A 102 -11.82 5.89 -5.54
C ARG A 102 -10.75 4.80 -5.61
N ASN A 103 -9.67 4.98 -6.36
CA ASN A 103 -8.53 4.06 -6.37
C ASN A 103 -7.92 3.95 -4.96
N LEU A 104 -7.64 5.10 -4.31
CA LEU A 104 -7.15 5.17 -2.93
C LEU A 104 -8.13 4.51 -1.94
N GLN A 105 -9.43 4.80 -2.07
CA GLN A 105 -10.46 4.20 -1.22
C GLN A 105 -10.51 2.67 -1.37
N ARG A 106 -10.46 2.15 -2.59
CA ARG A 106 -10.45 0.69 -2.82
C ARG A 106 -9.19 0.05 -2.24
N ALA A 107 -8.03 0.68 -2.39
CA ALA A 107 -6.78 0.20 -1.83
C ALA A 107 -6.82 0.17 -0.28
N ALA A 108 -7.35 1.21 0.36
CA ALA A 108 -7.52 1.25 1.81
C ALA A 108 -8.54 0.21 2.32
N ASN A 109 -9.60 -0.02 1.55
CA ASN A 109 -10.62 -1.01 1.87
C ASN A 109 -10.11 -2.45 1.72
N TYR A 110 -8.96 -2.68 1.09
CA TYR A 110 -8.38 -4.01 0.98
C TYR A 110 -7.91 -4.59 2.31
N GLY A 111 -7.58 -3.73 3.27
CA GLY A 111 -7.25 -4.07 4.67
C GLY A 111 -8.38 -3.87 5.64
N LYS A 112 -9.62 -4.03 5.16
CA LYS A 112 -10.80 -3.94 6.01
C LYS A 112 -10.73 -5.00 7.11
N VAL A 113 -10.97 -4.60 8.35
CA VAL A 113 -10.95 -5.51 9.51
C VAL A 113 -12.12 -6.50 9.41
N GLU A 114 -11.89 -7.76 9.77
CA GLU A 114 -12.91 -8.81 9.83
C GLU A 114 -14.12 -8.33 10.67
N GLY A 115 -15.33 -8.59 10.18
CA GLY A 115 -16.58 -8.23 10.87
C GLY A 115 -17.11 -6.81 10.61
N THR A 116 -16.43 -5.99 9.82
CA THR A 116 -16.95 -4.68 9.39
C THR A 116 -17.88 -4.81 8.17
N GLU A 117 -18.84 -3.89 8.00
CA GLU A 117 -19.89 -3.94 6.94
C GLU A 117 -19.36 -3.70 5.52
N GLY A 118 -19.81 -4.47 4.53
CA GLY A 118 -19.43 -4.36 3.11
C GLY A 118 -18.76 -5.64 2.54
N PRO A 119 -18.60 -5.75 1.21
CA PRO A 119 -18.05 -6.95 0.58
C PRO A 119 -16.61 -7.21 1.04
N ALA A 120 -16.25 -8.49 1.21
CA ALA A 120 -14.85 -8.90 1.35
C ALA A 120 -14.17 -8.79 -0.02
N ASN A 121 -12.94 -8.28 -0.04
CA ASN A 121 -12.14 -8.29 -1.27
C ASN A 121 -11.60 -9.70 -1.52
N ALA A 122 -11.08 -9.92 -2.73
CA ALA A 122 -10.47 -11.20 -3.06
C ALA A 122 -9.20 -11.45 -2.23
N ASP A 123 -9.01 -12.69 -1.80
CA ASP A 123 -7.76 -13.11 -1.16
C ASP A 123 -6.57 -12.89 -2.09
N ILE A 124 -5.42 -12.51 -1.52
CA ILE A 124 -4.18 -12.28 -2.29
C ILE A 124 -3.32 -13.53 -2.23
N HIS A 125 -2.95 -14.05 -3.39
CA HIS A 125 -1.97 -15.13 -3.49
C HIS A 125 -0.55 -14.54 -3.54
N VAL A 126 0.33 -14.98 -2.63
CA VAL A 126 1.70 -14.48 -2.51
C VAL A 126 2.71 -15.59 -2.78
N ARG A 127 3.84 -15.24 -3.41
CA ARG A 127 4.93 -16.19 -3.74
C ARG A 127 6.31 -15.54 -3.54
N CYS A 128 7.34 -16.37 -3.43
CA CYS A 128 8.76 -15.98 -3.36
C CYS A 128 9.66 -16.83 -4.29
N ASP A 129 9.10 -17.73 -5.09
CA ASP A 129 9.86 -18.66 -5.95
C ASP A 129 10.18 -18.13 -7.37
N ASP A 130 9.72 -16.93 -7.72
CA ASP A 130 9.96 -16.25 -9.00
C ASP A 130 9.69 -17.14 -10.24
N PRO A 131 8.45 -17.62 -10.43
CA PRO A 131 8.12 -18.55 -11.51
C PRO A 131 8.35 -17.97 -12.92
N MET A 132 8.44 -16.65 -13.04
CA MET A 132 8.65 -15.94 -14.30
C MET A 132 10.12 -15.57 -14.56
N ASN A 133 11.02 -15.80 -13.60
CA ASN A 133 12.43 -15.36 -13.64
C ASN A 133 12.57 -13.83 -13.88
N VAL A 134 11.70 -13.06 -13.24
CA VAL A 134 11.56 -11.60 -13.43
C VAL A 134 12.32 -10.84 -12.35
N CYS A 135 12.54 -11.43 -11.17
CA CYS A 135 13.20 -10.76 -10.06
C CYS A 135 14.63 -10.30 -10.41
N ARG A 136 15.35 -11.10 -11.20
CA ARG A 136 16.74 -10.83 -11.62
C ARG A 136 16.83 -10.25 -13.03
N PHE A 137 15.72 -9.85 -13.63
CA PHE A 137 15.73 -9.20 -14.93
C PHE A 137 16.27 -7.78 -14.75
N GLY A 138 17.52 -7.55 -15.15
CA GLY A 138 18.15 -6.24 -15.16
C GLY A 138 19.66 -6.25 -15.10
N ASN A 139 20.27 -5.06 -15.17
CA ASN A 139 21.70 -4.87 -14.98
C ASN A 139 21.97 -4.07 -13.68
N LYS A 140 23.22 -4.03 -13.21
CA LYS A 140 23.60 -3.29 -11.99
C LYS A 140 23.21 -1.80 -11.99
N ARG A 141 22.99 -1.20 -13.17
CA ARG A 141 22.58 0.20 -13.33
C ARG A 141 21.07 0.39 -13.21
N GLU A 142 20.30 -0.61 -13.60
CA GLU A 142 18.84 -0.55 -13.70
C GLU A 142 18.12 -1.16 -12.49
N GLY A 143 18.82 -1.98 -11.70
CA GLY A 143 18.29 -2.60 -10.48
C GLY A 143 17.57 -3.92 -10.74
N SER A 144 17.03 -4.51 -9.67
CA SER A 144 16.20 -5.71 -9.69
C SER A 144 14.78 -5.36 -9.25
N HIS A 145 13.80 -6.20 -9.62
CA HIS A 145 12.45 -6.05 -9.07
C HIS A 145 12.45 -6.48 -7.62
N SER A 146 11.87 -5.66 -6.74
CA SER A 146 11.55 -6.08 -5.37
C SER A 146 10.26 -6.91 -5.32
N ALA A 147 9.34 -6.69 -6.25
CA ALA A 147 8.16 -7.52 -6.45
C ALA A 147 7.58 -7.31 -7.86
N TYR A 148 6.68 -8.20 -8.27
CA TYR A 148 5.86 -8.05 -9.46
C TYR A 148 4.50 -8.74 -9.28
N ASN A 149 3.51 -8.29 -10.05
CA ASN A 149 2.18 -8.84 -10.16
C ASN A 149 2.09 -9.88 -11.29
N ILE A 150 1.34 -10.95 -11.06
CA ILE A 150 1.02 -11.94 -12.10
C ILE A 150 -0.39 -11.65 -12.62
N GLY A 151 -0.45 -11.02 -13.80
CA GLY A 151 -1.66 -10.41 -14.33
C GLY A 151 -2.17 -9.25 -13.47
N ASN A 152 -3.39 -8.78 -13.75
CA ASN A 152 -4.09 -7.80 -12.91
C ASN A 152 -4.99 -8.49 -11.88
N GLU A 153 -4.57 -9.67 -11.44
CA GLU A 153 -5.23 -10.50 -10.45
C GLU A 153 -4.58 -10.22 -9.07
N PRO A 154 -5.24 -10.56 -7.94
CA PRO A 154 -4.67 -10.44 -6.60
C PRO A 154 -3.53 -11.45 -6.35
N HIS A 155 -2.45 -11.33 -7.12
CA HIS A 155 -1.34 -12.26 -7.15
C HIS A 155 -0.02 -11.49 -7.25
N VAL A 156 0.81 -11.60 -6.23
CA VAL A 156 2.10 -10.89 -6.14
C VAL A 156 3.21 -11.89 -5.87
N ASN A 157 4.30 -11.80 -6.64
CA ASN A 157 5.55 -12.48 -6.35
C ASN A 157 6.53 -11.47 -5.74
N PHE A 158 7.02 -11.79 -4.54
CA PHE A 158 8.04 -11.01 -3.83
C PHE A 158 9.44 -11.55 -4.16
N CYS A 159 10.35 -10.63 -4.43
CA CYS A 159 11.74 -10.93 -4.75
C CYS A 159 12.63 -10.64 -3.53
N ASN A 160 13.87 -11.14 -3.54
CA ASN A 160 14.80 -10.97 -2.42
C ASN A 160 14.94 -9.51 -1.94
N ASP A 161 15.00 -8.55 -2.87
CA ASP A 161 15.15 -7.12 -2.56
C ASP A 161 13.98 -6.55 -1.75
N TYR A 162 12.79 -7.16 -1.77
CA TYR A 162 11.68 -6.73 -0.90
C TYR A 162 12.01 -6.96 0.58
N PHE A 163 12.67 -8.07 0.90
CA PHE A 163 13.00 -8.43 2.28
C PHE A 163 14.13 -7.56 2.85
N GLU A 164 14.89 -6.89 1.98
CA GLU A 164 15.87 -5.86 2.38
C GLU A 164 15.21 -4.52 2.76
N LEU A 165 13.94 -4.31 2.38
CA LEU A 165 13.20 -3.11 2.76
C LEU A 165 12.81 -3.15 4.24
N GLY A 166 12.93 -2.01 4.91
CA GLY A 166 12.51 -1.86 6.30
C GLY A 166 11.00 -1.77 6.47
N GLY A 167 10.50 -2.10 7.67
CA GLY A 167 9.13 -1.82 8.10
C GLY A 167 8.85 -0.31 8.25
N LEU A 168 7.57 0.06 8.18
CA LEU A 168 7.13 1.45 8.05
C LEU A 168 7.54 2.32 9.24
N GLU A 169 7.10 1.97 10.45
CA GLU A 169 7.26 2.82 11.62
C GLU A 169 8.74 3.08 11.94
N LYS A 170 9.54 2.02 11.98
CA LYS A 170 10.98 2.10 12.24
C LYS A 170 11.68 3.00 11.23
N ARG A 171 11.34 2.89 9.94
CA ARG A 171 11.94 3.70 8.88
C ARG A 171 11.51 5.15 8.98
N VAL A 172 10.21 5.42 9.16
CA VAL A 172 9.67 6.78 9.30
C VAL A 172 10.26 7.50 10.51
N ASN A 173 10.35 6.83 11.66
CA ASN A 173 10.95 7.41 12.86
C ASN A 173 12.42 7.74 12.65
N LYS A 174 13.21 6.77 12.17
CA LYS A 174 14.64 6.95 11.93
C LYS A 174 14.94 8.10 10.95
N LYS A 175 14.23 8.14 9.82
CA LYS A 175 14.49 9.10 8.74
C LYS A 175 13.98 10.51 9.09
N ALA A 176 12.94 10.62 9.90
CA ALA A 176 12.45 11.92 10.37
C ALA A 176 13.42 12.63 11.34
N GLU A 177 14.29 11.89 12.01
CA GLU A 177 15.31 12.43 12.93
C GLU A 177 16.60 12.87 12.22
N ASP A 178 16.87 12.35 11.02
CA ASP A 178 18.05 12.69 10.23
C ASP A 178 17.81 13.96 9.40
N GLN A 179 18.51 15.05 9.74
CA GLN A 179 18.33 16.34 9.07
C GLN A 179 18.60 16.32 7.56
N MET A 180 19.49 15.44 7.07
CA MET A 180 19.85 15.37 5.64
C MET A 180 18.91 14.49 4.83
N GLU A 181 18.29 13.50 5.49
CA GLU A 181 17.40 12.53 4.85
C GLU A 181 15.92 12.87 5.04
N ARG A 182 15.59 13.65 6.07
CA ARG A 182 14.21 13.98 6.47
C ARG A 182 13.38 14.51 5.31
N GLU A 183 13.95 15.31 4.43
CA GLU A 183 13.25 15.96 3.33
C GLU A 183 13.10 15.05 2.08
N LYS A 184 13.81 13.92 2.01
CA LYS A 184 13.83 13.05 0.84
C LYS A 184 12.75 11.97 0.95
N LEU A 185 11.64 12.11 0.23
CA LEU A 185 10.55 11.11 0.27
C LEU A 185 11.03 9.68 -0.05
N MET A 186 12.03 9.52 -0.92
CA MET A 186 12.56 8.19 -1.27
C MET A 186 13.22 7.49 -0.07
N GLU A 187 13.72 8.25 0.90
CA GLU A 187 14.28 7.68 2.14
C GLU A 187 13.21 7.01 3.00
N TYR A 188 11.93 7.34 2.80
CA TYR A 188 10.80 6.73 3.51
C TYR A 188 10.22 5.52 2.78
N TYR A 189 10.79 5.11 1.63
CA TYR A 189 10.33 3.94 0.90
C TYR A 189 10.53 2.67 1.74
N THR A 190 9.48 1.88 1.89
CA THR A 190 9.40 0.71 2.79
C THR A 190 8.71 -0.46 2.11
N ARG A 191 8.64 -1.61 2.82
CA ARG A 191 7.79 -2.75 2.41
C ARG A 191 6.34 -2.32 2.17
N ALA A 192 5.82 -1.42 3.00
CA ALA A 192 4.48 -0.86 2.89
C ALA A 192 4.28 -0.11 1.58
N THR A 193 5.27 0.70 1.18
CA THR A 193 5.25 1.47 -0.06
C THR A 193 5.27 0.55 -1.27
N LEU A 194 6.12 -0.49 -1.28
CA LEU A 194 6.13 -1.46 -2.37
C LEU A 194 4.80 -2.21 -2.48
N TRP A 195 4.26 -2.69 -1.34
CA TRP A 195 2.94 -3.31 -1.30
C TRP A 195 1.86 -2.38 -1.87
N ALA A 196 1.88 -1.10 -1.49
CA ALA A 196 0.94 -0.11 -2.00
C ALA A 196 1.01 0.01 -3.51
N ARG A 197 2.20 -0.09 -4.10
CA ARG A 197 2.34 -0.13 -5.56
C ARG A 197 1.76 -1.40 -6.15
N MET A 198 2.08 -2.57 -5.59
CA MET A 198 1.63 -3.87 -6.13
C MET A 198 0.11 -4.01 -6.14
N VAL A 199 -0.58 -3.57 -5.08
CA VAL A 199 -2.05 -3.69 -5.03
C VAL A 199 -2.75 -2.77 -6.04
N MET A 200 -2.13 -1.64 -6.39
CA MET A 200 -2.67 -0.76 -7.41
C MET A 200 -2.72 -1.42 -8.80
N HIS A 201 -1.96 -2.48 -9.05
CA HIS A 201 -2.06 -3.24 -10.30
C HIS A 201 -3.25 -4.20 -10.35
N PHE A 202 -3.93 -4.48 -9.24
CA PHE A 202 -5.12 -5.31 -9.23
C PHE A 202 -6.27 -4.60 -9.95
N SER A 203 -6.92 -5.29 -10.89
CA SER A 203 -7.98 -4.72 -11.72
C SER A 203 -9.19 -4.21 -10.94
N GLU A 204 -9.41 -4.73 -9.73
CA GLU A 204 -10.45 -4.22 -8.82
C GLU A 204 -10.03 -2.95 -8.07
N ILE A 205 -8.74 -2.69 -7.91
CA ILE A 205 -8.20 -1.52 -7.19
C ILE A 205 -7.82 -0.41 -8.16
N GLY A 206 -6.75 -0.57 -8.94
CA GLY A 206 -6.26 0.49 -9.82
C GLY A 206 -7.01 0.49 -11.14
N ARG A 207 -7.84 1.51 -11.30
CA ARG A 207 -8.44 1.86 -12.59
C ARG A 207 -7.58 2.92 -13.25
N ALA A 208 -7.27 2.67 -14.51
CA ALA A 208 -6.51 3.56 -15.38
C ALA A 208 -7.40 4.00 -16.56
N VAL A 209 -7.06 5.14 -17.15
CA VAL A 209 -7.80 5.74 -18.27
C VAL A 209 -6.83 6.18 -19.35
N VAL A 210 -7.14 5.85 -20.60
CA VAL A 210 -6.42 6.38 -21.76
C VAL A 210 -7.39 7.21 -22.58
N VAL A 211 -6.98 8.42 -22.94
CA VAL A 211 -7.73 9.31 -23.82
C VAL A 211 -6.97 9.45 -25.12
N ARG A 212 -7.56 9.01 -26.23
CA ARG A 212 -6.95 9.02 -27.57
C ARG A 212 -7.74 9.92 -28.52
N ALA A 213 -7.05 10.69 -29.34
CA ALA A 213 -7.67 11.34 -30.48
C ALA A 213 -8.00 10.27 -31.54
N ILE A 214 -9.24 10.25 -32.01
CA ILE A 214 -9.71 9.39 -33.10
C ILE A 214 -10.37 10.27 -34.17
N PRO A 215 -10.33 9.89 -35.46
CA PRO A 215 -11.02 10.63 -36.50
C PRO A 215 -12.50 10.82 -36.17
N GLY A 216 -13.01 12.01 -36.43
CA GLY A 216 -14.43 12.31 -36.27
C GLY A 216 -15.28 11.41 -37.17
N PRO A 217 -16.47 10.96 -36.70
CA PRO A 217 -17.38 10.23 -37.57
C PRO A 217 -17.78 11.08 -38.79
N PRO A 218 -18.28 10.48 -39.90
CA PRO A 218 -18.56 11.18 -41.16
C PRO A 218 -19.47 12.42 -41.07
N ASN A 219 -20.25 12.55 -40.00
CA ASN A 219 -21.15 13.68 -39.73
C ASN A 219 -20.68 14.60 -38.58
N SER A 220 -19.43 14.45 -38.13
CA SER A 220 -18.86 15.27 -37.06
C SER A 220 -18.58 16.69 -37.54
N THR A 221 -18.84 17.69 -36.69
CA THR A 221 -18.41 19.07 -36.91
C THR A 221 -16.91 19.28 -36.61
N THR A 222 -16.24 18.28 -36.06
CA THR A 222 -14.80 18.29 -35.77
C THR A 222 -14.09 17.15 -36.49
N GLU A 223 -12.92 17.44 -37.04
CA GLU A 223 -12.06 16.45 -37.72
C GLU A 223 -11.58 15.35 -36.75
N TRP A 224 -11.40 15.70 -35.48
CA TRP A 224 -10.96 14.79 -34.42
C TRP A 224 -11.96 14.78 -33.26
N THR A 225 -12.13 13.61 -32.66
CA THR A 225 -12.88 13.40 -31.41
C THR A 225 -12.01 12.66 -30.40
N LEU A 226 -12.36 12.72 -29.12
CA LEU A 226 -11.63 12.01 -28.07
C LEU A 226 -12.36 10.72 -27.71
N SER A 227 -11.66 9.59 -27.80
CA SER A 227 -12.09 8.30 -27.27
C SER A 227 -11.48 8.08 -25.89
N LYS A 228 -12.30 7.75 -24.91
CA LYS A 228 -11.88 7.41 -23.55
C LYS A 228 -12.04 5.91 -23.34
N THR A 229 -10.96 5.22 -23.00
CA THR A 229 -10.97 3.81 -22.62
C THR A 229 -10.49 3.65 -21.18
N GLU A 230 -11.17 2.82 -20.40
CA GLU A 230 -10.80 2.51 -19.02
C GLU A 230 -10.33 1.06 -18.90
N GLY A 231 -9.35 0.81 -18.03
CA GLY A 231 -8.76 -0.51 -17.85
C GLY A 231 -8.07 -0.68 -16.50
N ALA A 232 -7.40 -1.81 -16.32
CA ALA A 232 -6.54 -2.03 -15.16
C ALA A 232 -5.24 -1.23 -15.32
N MET A 233 -4.63 -0.88 -14.18
CA MET A 233 -3.33 -0.24 -14.15
C MET A 233 -2.24 -1.28 -14.42
N ASN A 234 -1.83 -1.44 -15.67
CA ASN A 234 -0.88 -2.50 -16.06
C ASN A 234 0.58 -2.16 -15.77
N THR A 235 0.88 -0.90 -15.52
CA THR A 235 2.26 -0.48 -15.43
C THR A 235 2.39 0.76 -14.59
N SER A 236 3.50 0.80 -13.88
CA SER A 236 4.04 1.99 -13.24
C SER A 236 4.95 2.75 -14.22
N VAL A 237 4.87 2.51 -15.53
CA VAL A 237 5.83 2.99 -16.54
C VAL A 237 5.17 3.77 -17.69
N LEU A 238 3.87 4.07 -17.63
CA LEU A 238 3.22 4.71 -18.78
C LEU A 238 3.17 6.23 -18.68
N ALA A 239 3.98 6.84 -19.55
CA ALA A 239 3.60 8.06 -20.22
C ALA A 239 4.31 8.21 -21.58
N GLY A 240 3.53 8.03 -22.64
CA GLY A 240 3.80 8.67 -23.93
C GLY A 240 4.77 8.03 -24.91
N VAL A 241 5.11 6.73 -24.84
CA VAL A 241 5.90 6.06 -25.89
C VAL A 241 5.59 4.56 -25.98
N LEU A 242 4.45 4.19 -26.55
CA LEU A 242 4.47 3.11 -27.52
C LEU A 242 4.38 3.81 -28.88
N ASN A 243 5.22 3.42 -29.83
CA ASN A 243 5.15 3.85 -31.22
C ASN A 243 3.78 3.47 -31.81
N GLU A 244 2.74 4.23 -31.50
CA GLU A 244 1.41 4.11 -32.10
C GLU A 244 1.19 5.22 -33.15
N ARG A 245 2.26 5.71 -33.78
CA ARG A 245 2.12 6.33 -35.10
C ARG A 245 2.13 5.21 -36.15
N PRO A 246 1.14 5.12 -37.04
CA PRO A 246 1.14 4.17 -38.15
C PRO A 246 2.18 4.50 -39.24
N ASP A 247 3.09 5.45 -39.02
CA ASP A 247 3.86 6.10 -40.07
C ASP A 247 5.37 5.96 -39.76
N ASN A 248 6.09 5.25 -40.62
CA ASN A 248 7.55 5.05 -40.60
C ASN A 248 8.35 6.34 -40.87
N SER A 249 8.05 7.47 -40.21
CA SER A 249 8.84 8.70 -40.38
C SER A 249 10.08 8.68 -39.48
N PRO A 250 11.27 9.08 -39.98
CA PRO A 250 12.46 9.18 -39.14
C PRO A 250 12.43 10.46 -38.30
N SER A 251 12.83 10.31 -37.03
CA SER A 251 13.24 11.30 -36.02
C SER A 251 12.18 12.07 -35.19
N ASP A 252 12.42 11.99 -33.87
CA ASP A 252 12.15 12.96 -32.77
C ASP A 252 10.69 13.10 -32.28
N VAL A 253 10.31 12.85 -31.02
CA VAL A 253 11.01 12.68 -29.74
C VAL A 253 10.16 11.71 -28.91
N GLN A 254 10.75 10.58 -28.53
CA GLN A 254 10.13 9.56 -27.69
C GLN A 254 11.19 9.14 -26.67
N THR A 255 11.52 10.05 -25.76
CA THR A 255 12.64 9.89 -24.82
C THR A 255 12.22 10.32 -23.43
N LEU A 256 11.10 9.77 -22.96
CA LEU A 256 10.86 9.70 -21.54
C LEU A 256 10.50 8.26 -21.16
N LYS A 257 11.35 7.70 -20.32
CA LYS A 257 11.51 6.30 -19.97
C LYS A 257 11.10 6.18 -18.49
N TYR A 258 9.82 6.22 -18.06
CA TYR A 258 9.54 6.39 -16.61
C TYR A 258 8.30 5.73 -16.04
N ALA A 259 8.41 5.15 -14.82
CA ALA A 259 7.97 5.84 -13.59
C ALA A 259 8.15 5.04 -12.26
N TYR A 260 9.40 4.71 -11.93
CA TYR A 260 9.78 4.27 -10.59
C TYR A 260 10.60 5.33 -9.86
N GLY A 261 10.35 5.50 -8.56
CA GLY A 261 11.05 6.44 -7.69
C GLY A 261 10.45 7.86 -7.71
N VAL A 262 10.72 8.59 -6.62
CA VAL A 262 10.09 9.89 -6.32
C VAL A 262 10.32 10.93 -7.40
N THR A 263 11.57 11.12 -7.82
CA THR A 263 11.92 12.15 -8.82
C THR A 263 11.11 11.96 -10.11
N ARG A 264 11.03 10.73 -10.62
CA ARG A 264 10.35 10.42 -11.88
C ARG A 264 8.83 10.44 -11.75
N ALA A 265 8.29 9.95 -10.63
CA ALA A 265 6.88 10.07 -10.27
C ALA A 265 6.42 11.53 -10.28
N LYS A 266 7.23 12.44 -9.73
CA LYS A 266 6.97 13.88 -9.73
C LYS A 266 7.11 14.52 -11.11
N LEU A 267 8.12 14.12 -11.91
CA LEU A 267 8.26 14.59 -13.30
C LEU A 267 7.03 14.26 -14.14
N LEU A 268 6.43 13.09 -13.93
CA LEU A 268 5.21 12.67 -14.60
C LEU A 268 4.02 13.61 -14.38
N ALA A 269 3.98 14.27 -13.22
CA ALA A 269 2.92 15.21 -12.85
C ALA A 269 3.14 16.65 -13.36
N VAL A 270 4.35 16.97 -13.85
CA VAL A 270 4.77 18.35 -14.15
C VAL A 270 5.11 18.58 -15.62
N LEU A 271 5.64 17.58 -16.33
CA LEU A 271 6.08 17.72 -17.73
C LEU A 271 4.90 17.96 -18.67
N SER A 272 4.99 18.96 -19.57
CA SER A 272 3.91 19.32 -20.49
C SER A 272 3.74 18.30 -21.62
N THR A 273 4.79 17.52 -21.87
CA THR A 273 4.77 16.36 -22.76
C THR A 273 3.88 15.23 -22.25
N GLN A 274 3.50 15.24 -20.96
CA GLN A 274 2.66 14.20 -20.37
C GLN A 274 1.19 14.57 -20.35
N MET A 275 0.36 13.57 -20.59
CA MET A 275 -1.08 13.73 -20.47
C MET A 275 -1.45 13.74 -18.98
N PRO A 276 -2.44 14.54 -18.55
CA PRO A 276 -2.77 14.61 -17.13
C PRO A 276 -3.25 13.30 -16.50
N TYR A 277 -3.64 12.30 -17.31
CA TYR A 277 -3.97 10.96 -16.84
C TYR A 277 -2.75 10.08 -16.59
N ASP A 278 -1.56 10.41 -17.09
CA ASP A 278 -0.39 9.54 -16.98
C ASP A 278 0.05 9.36 -15.52
N ALA A 279 0.14 10.47 -14.77
CA ALA A 279 0.37 10.43 -13.33
C ALA A 279 -0.77 9.71 -12.57
N ALA A 280 -2.01 9.85 -13.04
CA ALA A 280 -3.18 9.17 -12.46
C ALA A 280 -3.24 7.67 -12.81
N ASN A 281 -2.50 7.22 -13.82
CA ASN A 281 -2.37 5.84 -14.25
C ASN A 281 -1.11 5.16 -13.70
N ASN A 282 -0.36 5.85 -12.84
CA ASN A 282 0.90 5.37 -12.35
C ASN A 282 0.80 4.82 -10.91
N ALA A 283 1.03 3.52 -10.71
CA ALA A 283 0.89 2.89 -9.39
C ALA A 283 1.89 3.43 -8.35
N GLU A 284 3.12 3.74 -8.76
CA GLU A 284 4.14 4.34 -7.88
C GLU A 284 3.66 5.71 -7.34
N ASN A 285 2.99 6.53 -8.16
CA ASN A 285 2.45 7.82 -7.71
C ASN A 285 1.43 7.66 -6.57
N TYR A 286 0.58 6.63 -6.61
CA TYR A 286 -0.34 6.32 -5.50
C TYR A 286 0.39 5.84 -4.24
N ALA A 287 1.38 4.96 -4.40
CA ALA A 287 2.18 4.46 -3.28
C ALA A 287 2.96 5.57 -2.58
N LEU A 288 3.61 6.44 -3.36
CA LEU A 288 4.34 7.59 -2.86
C LEU A 288 3.42 8.65 -2.26
N TYR A 289 2.21 8.84 -2.81
CA TYR A 289 1.22 9.74 -2.24
C TYR A 289 0.78 9.22 -0.87
N ALA A 290 0.46 7.94 -0.76
CA ALA A 290 0.10 7.30 0.51
C ALA A 290 1.22 7.41 1.55
N GLN A 291 2.46 7.12 1.16
CA GLN A 291 3.63 7.26 2.03
C GLN A 291 3.82 8.72 2.49
N ALA A 292 3.72 9.69 1.58
CA ALA A 292 3.84 11.11 1.89
C ALA A 292 2.76 11.59 2.86
N ARG A 293 1.52 11.16 2.65
CA ARG A 293 0.37 11.45 3.52
C ARG A 293 0.55 10.86 4.91
N TYR A 294 1.07 9.64 5.00
CA TYR A 294 1.41 9.02 6.27
C TYR A 294 2.48 9.83 7.03
N VAL A 295 3.60 10.18 6.38
CA VAL A 295 4.64 11.00 7.02
C VAL A 295 4.09 12.36 7.45
N LEU A 296 3.29 13.01 6.62
CA LEU A 296 2.64 14.27 6.95
C LEU A 296 1.74 14.16 8.18
N ARG A 297 0.94 13.09 8.28
CA ARG A 297 0.05 12.84 9.42
C ARG A 297 0.82 12.52 10.70
N GLU A 298 1.79 11.61 10.64
CA GLU A 298 2.50 11.11 11.82
C GLU A 298 3.60 12.06 12.31
N LYS A 299 4.19 12.86 11.41
CA LYS A 299 5.35 13.71 11.72
C LYS A 299 5.10 15.20 11.51
N GLY A 300 3.96 15.59 10.94
CA GLY A 300 3.59 16.99 10.75
C GLY A 300 4.38 17.71 9.66
N PHE A 301 5.07 16.98 8.77
CA PHE A 301 5.75 17.56 7.62
C PHE A 301 5.67 16.66 6.40
N TYR A 302 5.69 17.26 5.22
CA TYR A 302 5.81 16.54 3.95
C TYR A 302 7.29 16.47 3.57
N PRO A 303 7.90 15.27 3.41
CA PRO A 303 9.27 15.14 2.96
C PRO A 303 9.36 15.60 1.50
N ASN A 304 9.73 16.86 1.32
CA ASN A 304 9.81 17.46 0.02
C ASN A 304 11.20 18.00 -0.28
N VAL A 305 11.95 17.25 -1.07
CA VAL A 305 12.92 17.85 -1.97
C VAL A 305 12.15 18.19 -3.26
N PRO A 306 11.97 19.49 -3.57
CA PRO A 306 11.42 19.89 -4.85
C PRO A 306 12.30 19.32 -5.95
N VAL A 307 11.71 18.80 -7.02
CA VAL A 307 12.46 18.23 -8.16
C VAL A 307 13.19 19.30 -8.98
N MET A 308 13.16 20.55 -8.52
CA MET A 308 13.81 21.78 -9.03
C MET A 308 12.94 22.67 -9.91
N ASP A 309 13.29 23.95 -9.86
CA ASP A 309 12.75 25.06 -10.61
C ASP A 309 13.53 25.14 -11.94
N PHE A 310 13.16 24.32 -12.93
CA PHE A 310 13.85 24.35 -14.22
C PHE A 310 13.42 25.57 -15.03
N PRO A 311 14.35 26.31 -15.65
CA PRO A 311 14.02 27.48 -16.45
C PRO A 311 13.18 27.13 -17.69
N ASN A 312 13.24 25.88 -18.16
CA ASN A 312 12.41 25.32 -19.22
C ASN A 312 12.40 23.78 -19.20
N GLU A 313 11.38 23.18 -19.84
CA GLU A 313 11.21 21.73 -19.95
C GLU A 313 12.34 21.03 -20.72
N ALA A 314 12.93 21.69 -21.73
CA ALA A 314 14.04 21.13 -22.50
C ALA A 314 15.25 20.78 -21.61
N SER A 315 15.47 21.55 -20.56
CA SER A 315 16.53 21.29 -19.56
C SER A 315 16.24 20.02 -18.73
N VAL A 316 14.98 19.64 -18.57
CA VAL A 316 14.60 18.38 -17.90
C VAL A 316 14.80 17.18 -18.82
N LEU A 317 14.39 17.32 -20.09
CA LEU A 317 14.50 16.27 -21.10
C LEU A 317 15.96 15.92 -21.42
N THR A 318 16.87 16.89 -21.31
CA THR A 318 18.30 16.73 -21.63
C THR A 318 19.18 16.39 -20.41
N ASN A 319 18.64 16.41 -19.21
CA ASN A 319 19.41 16.15 -17.99
C ASN A 319 19.46 14.65 -17.66
N GLU A 320 20.54 13.99 -18.06
CA GLU A 320 20.74 12.56 -17.84
C GLU A 320 20.61 12.12 -16.37
N ASN A 321 20.92 12.96 -15.38
CA ASN A 321 20.76 12.59 -13.97
C ASN A 321 19.30 12.47 -13.56
N LEU A 322 18.42 13.35 -14.07
CA LEU A 322 16.97 13.25 -13.84
C LEU A 322 16.40 12.06 -14.62
N GLN A 323 16.90 11.87 -15.84
CA GLN A 323 16.52 10.76 -16.69
C GLN A 323 17.00 9.42 -16.09
N ASP A 324 18.10 9.37 -15.34
CA ASP A 324 18.58 8.15 -14.67
C ASP A 324 17.82 7.84 -13.36
N GLY A 325 17.16 8.85 -12.79
CA GLY A 325 16.30 8.74 -11.60
C GLY A 325 17.08 8.63 -10.28
N GLU A 326 16.42 8.06 -9.27
CA GLU A 326 17.02 7.82 -7.95
C GLU A 326 18.18 6.82 -8.03
N ARG A 327 19.18 6.98 -7.15
CA ARG A 327 20.31 6.03 -7.05
C ARG A 327 19.86 4.64 -6.59
N PHE A 328 18.88 4.58 -5.70
CA PHE A 328 18.27 3.35 -5.24
C PHE A 328 17.02 3.06 -6.05
N LYS A 329 16.97 1.88 -6.66
CA LYS A 329 15.89 1.43 -7.54
C LYS A 329 15.33 0.13 -6.98
N PHE A 330 14.02 0.10 -6.74
CA PHE A 330 13.29 -1.07 -6.23
C PHE A 330 12.48 -1.77 -7.33
N ALA A 331 12.84 -1.50 -8.58
CA ALA A 331 12.20 -2.01 -9.78
C ALA A 331 13.12 -1.85 -10.99
N TYR A 332 13.02 -2.77 -11.94
CA TYR A 332 13.70 -2.64 -13.21
C TYR A 332 13.01 -1.61 -14.09
N PHE A 333 13.81 -0.70 -14.64
CA PHE A 333 13.28 0.46 -15.34
C PHE A 333 12.47 0.09 -16.61
N ASP A 334 12.96 -0.84 -17.44
CA ASP A 334 12.37 -1.17 -18.75
C ASP A 334 11.32 -2.32 -18.70
N MET A 335 10.85 -2.72 -17.50
CA MET A 335 9.91 -3.84 -17.34
C MET A 335 8.65 -3.46 -16.56
N THR A 336 7.53 -4.03 -16.98
CA THR A 336 6.24 -3.87 -16.34
C THR A 336 6.18 -4.64 -15.04
N ASP A 337 5.58 -4.03 -14.02
CA ASP A 337 5.24 -4.74 -12.77
C ASP A 337 4.24 -5.86 -12.99
N VAL A 338 3.44 -5.79 -14.06
CA VAL A 338 2.47 -6.82 -14.39
C VAL A 338 3.06 -7.72 -15.47
N VAL A 339 3.20 -9.00 -15.16
CA VAL A 339 3.63 -10.03 -16.11
C VAL A 339 2.47 -10.94 -16.49
N ALA A 340 2.48 -11.45 -17.72
CA ALA A 340 1.42 -12.34 -18.18
C ALA A 340 1.41 -13.64 -17.36
N ARG A 341 0.22 -14.10 -17.01
CA ARG A 341 0.05 -15.36 -16.26
C ARG A 341 0.42 -16.56 -17.13
N PRO A 342 1.28 -17.48 -16.65
CA PRO A 342 1.52 -18.76 -17.32
C PRO A 342 0.26 -19.60 -17.47
N ALA A 343 0.18 -20.36 -18.56
CA ALA A 343 -0.88 -21.35 -18.73
C ALA A 343 -0.80 -22.41 -17.61
N GLY A 344 -1.91 -22.62 -16.90
CA GLY A 344 -2.01 -23.64 -15.85
C GLY A 344 -1.54 -23.23 -14.45
N MET A 345 -1.16 -21.97 -14.23
CA MET A 345 -0.85 -21.47 -12.89
C MET A 345 -2.13 -21.37 -12.03
N GLU A 346 -2.12 -22.00 -10.85
CA GLU A 346 -3.20 -21.89 -9.87
C GLU A 346 -3.14 -20.54 -9.14
N LEU A 347 -4.29 -19.90 -8.95
CA LEU A 347 -4.41 -18.57 -8.32
C LEU A 347 -4.84 -18.62 -6.85
N LYS A 348 -5.07 -19.82 -6.32
CA LYS A 348 -5.63 -20.01 -4.99
C LYS A 348 -4.71 -20.93 -4.23
N GLY A 349 -4.09 -20.38 -3.18
CA GLY A 349 -3.33 -21.15 -2.22
C GLY A 349 -4.18 -21.44 -0.99
N LYS A 350 -3.68 -22.29 -0.09
CA LYS A 350 -4.23 -22.35 1.27
C LYS A 350 -3.99 -20.99 1.95
N PRO A 351 -4.93 -20.50 2.79
CA PRO A 351 -4.66 -19.36 3.65
C PRO A 351 -3.39 -19.60 4.46
N LEU A 352 -2.55 -18.58 4.54
CA LEU A 352 -1.36 -18.64 5.37
C LEU A 352 -1.74 -18.94 6.83
N SER A 353 -0.88 -19.64 7.57
CA SER A 353 -1.20 -20.27 8.88
C SER A 353 -1.61 -19.31 10.01
N SER A 354 -1.62 -17.99 9.77
CA SER A 354 -2.14 -16.95 10.67
C SER A 354 -3.29 -16.12 10.07
N SER A 355 -3.65 -16.36 8.80
CA SER A 355 -4.81 -15.81 8.08
C SER A 355 -6.03 -16.73 8.17
N ALA A 356 -5.84 -17.99 8.57
CA ALA A 356 -6.94 -18.92 8.80
C ALA A 356 -7.76 -18.50 10.02
N ALA A 357 -9.08 -18.35 9.81
CA ALA A 357 -10.03 -18.36 10.90
C ALA A 357 -9.78 -19.60 11.78
N ILE A 358 -9.51 -19.39 13.07
CA ILE A 358 -9.86 -20.40 14.08
C ILE A 358 -11.40 -20.44 14.13
N HIS A 359 -12.02 -20.97 13.08
CA HIS A 359 -13.39 -21.44 13.16
C HIS A 359 -13.35 -22.76 13.94
N ASN A 360 -14.00 -22.74 15.10
CA ASN A 360 -14.26 -23.88 15.98
C ASN A 360 -13.10 -24.40 16.85
N ILE A 361 -12.67 -23.59 17.83
CA ILE A 361 -12.53 -24.17 19.17
C ILE A 361 -13.95 -24.19 19.75
N ARG A 362 -14.67 -25.27 19.42
CA ARG A 362 -15.88 -25.66 20.13
C ARG A 362 -15.43 -25.96 21.57
N LEU A 363 -15.53 -24.97 22.45
CA LEU A 363 -15.42 -25.17 23.90
C LEU A 363 -16.42 -26.27 24.26
N LYS A 364 -15.92 -27.50 24.40
CA LYS A 364 -16.61 -28.53 25.16
C LYS A 364 -16.61 -28.02 26.59
N SER A 365 -17.67 -27.31 26.94
CA SER A 365 -18.15 -27.26 28.31
C SER A 365 -18.33 -28.71 28.76
N PHE A 366 -17.38 -29.21 29.54
CA PHE A 366 -17.58 -30.38 30.37
C PHE A 366 -17.30 -29.93 31.80
N VAL A 367 -18.36 -29.37 32.38
CA VAL A 367 -18.80 -29.49 33.77
C VAL A 367 -17.80 -30.25 34.65
N THR A 368 -16.93 -29.51 35.32
CA THR A 368 -16.33 -29.96 36.57
C THR A 368 -17.42 -29.94 37.64
N SER A 369 -18.04 -31.09 37.87
CA SER A 369 -18.82 -31.35 39.08
C SER A 369 -17.91 -31.17 40.29
N PHE A 370 -18.03 -30.02 40.96
CA PHE A 370 -17.50 -29.86 42.31
C PHE A 370 -18.39 -30.66 43.26
N VAL A 371 -17.84 -31.78 43.70
CA VAL A 371 -18.34 -32.58 44.82
C VAL A 371 -18.30 -31.70 46.07
N CYS A 372 -19.47 -31.35 46.61
CA CYS A 372 -19.60 -30.83 47.96
C CYS A 372 -20.37 -31.87 48.77
N TRP A 373 -19.62 -32.71 49.48
CA TRP A 373 -20.10 -33.66 50.48
C TRP A 373 -19.34 -33.38 51.77
N THR A 374 -20.07 -33.44 52.91
CA THR A 374 -19.64 -33.34 54.32
C THR A 374 -19.30 -31.90 54.79
N PHE A 375 -19.88 -31.32 55.83
CA PHE A 375 -20.33 -31.85 57.12
C PHE A 375 -21.61 -31.14 57.60
N TYR A 376 -22.64 -31.91 58.00
CA TYR A 376 -23.68 -31.47 58.93
C TYR A 376 -23.72 -32.53 60.05
N MET A 377 -23.21 -32.18 61.22
CA MET A 377 -23.38 -32.98 62.44
C MET A 377 -24.27 -32.23 63.42
N PHE A 378 -25.42 -32.85 63.68
CA PHE A 378 -26.19 -32.89 64.92
C PHE A 378 -25.81 -31.94 66.08
N VAL A 379 -26.77 -31.12 66.50
CA VAL A 379 -27.11 -30.95 67.92
C VAL A 379 -28.62 -31.03 68.06
N GLN A 380 -29.07 -32.03 68.80
CA GLN A 380 -30.46 -32.27 69.21
C GLN A 380 -30.52 -32.17 70.74
N ALA A 381 -31.29 -31.21 71.25
CA ALA A 381 -31.80 -31.08 72.62
C ALA A 381 -32.82 -29.93 72.54
N GLY A 382 -34.06 -29.99 73.02
CA GLY A 382 -34.84 -30.94 73.80
C GLY A 382 -36.20 -30.26 74.08
N CYS A 383 -37.13 -31.03 74.67
CA CYS A 383 -38.54 -30.72 75.02
C CYS A 383 -39.58 -31.00 73.91
#